data_AF-A0A0G1XGB8-F1
#
_entry.id   AF-A0A0G1XGB8-F1
#
_cell.length_a   1.000
_cell.length_b   1.000
_cell.length_c   1.000
_cell.angle_alpha   90.00
_cell.angle_beta   90.00
_cell.angle_gamma   90.00
#
_symmetry.space_group_name_H-M   'P 1'
#
loop_
_entity.id
_entity.type
_entity.pdbx_description
1 polymer ?
#
loop_
_entity_poly.entity_id
_entity_poly.type
_entity_poly.pdbx_seq_one_letter_code
_entity_poly.pdbx_strand_id
1 'polypeptide(L)'
;MKTQFLEYIEIEKGRSVKTVENYDHYLSRFLAQTRVRTPPQLTESVVREFRMWLNRQAGVSGSMKKKTQNYYMIALRAFLKYLRKIGVESLQPEKIELAKTSNRDLDLITADEL
;
A
#
# COMPACT_ATOMS: atom_id res chain seq x y z
N MET A 1 4.15 -9.95 12.44
CA MET A 1 4.02 -9.93 10.96
C MET A 1 4.16 -8.53 10.35
N LYS A 2 3.32 -7.52 10.68
CA LYS A 2 3.52 -6.15 10.13
C LYS A 2 4.90 -5.57 10.49
N THR A 3 5.29 -5.63 11.76
CA THR A 3 6.60 -5.14 12.23
C THR A 3 7.76 -5.82 11.50
N GLN A 4 7.75 -7.16 11.45
CA GLN A 4 8.76 -7.95 10.73
C GLN A 4 8.85 -7.59 9.23
N PHE A 5 7.71 -7.28 8.60
CA PHE A 5 7.73 -6.79 7.22
C PHE A 5 8.39 -5.41 7.10
N LEU A 6 8.15 -4.49 8.04
CA LEU A 6 8.77 -3.17 8.02
C LEU A 6 10.28 -3.26 8.26
N GLU A 7 10.72 -4.10 9.20
CA GLU A 7 12.14 -4.43 9.43
C GLU A 7 12.78 -5.04 8.17
N TYR A 8 12.08 -5.96 7.50
CA TYR A 8 12.51 -6.51 6.21
C TYR A 8 12.68 -5.43 5.13
N ILE A 9 11.74 -4.47 5.06
CA ILE A 9 11.82 -3.37 4.10
C ILE A 9 13.01 -2.44 4.39
N GLU A 10 13.27 -2.18 5.66
CA GLU A 10 14.37 -1.32 6.11
C GLU A 10 15.73 -1.99 5.91
N ILE A 11 15.93 -3.16 6.52
CA ILE A 11 17.23 -3.80 6.66
C ILE A 11 17.57 -4.63 5.43
N GLU A 12 16.70 -5.57 5.03
CA GLU A 12 17.01 -6.49 3.93
C GLU A 12 16.81 -5.85 2.55
N LYS A 13 15.84 -4.94 2.42
CA LYS A 13 15.59 -4.23 1.15
C LYS A 13 16.28 -2.87 1.06
N GLY A 14 16.92 -2.40 2.13
CA GLY A 14 17.68 -1.15 2.15
C GLY A 14 16.84 0.08 1.78
N ARG A 15 15.53 0.07 2.09
CA ARG A 15 14.66 1.21 1.75
C ARG A 15 14.82 2.31 2.78
N SER A 16 14.68 3.56 2.33
CA SER A 16 14.69 4.73 3.22
C SER A 16 13.64 4.61 4.32
N VAL A 17 13.94 5.19 5.49
CA VAL A 17 13.00 5.32 6.62
C VAL A 17 11.65 5.88 6.14
N LYS A 18 11.67 6.87 5.24
CA LYS A 18 10.43 7.44 4.71
C LYS A 18 9.55 6.44 3.96
N THR A 19 10.16 5.48 3.27
CA THR A 19 9.42 4.40 2.61
C THR A 19 8.80 3.46 3.64
N VAL A 20 9.53 3.13 4.71
CA VAL A 20 9.05 2.30 5.82
C VAL A 20 7.85 2.97 6.50
N GLU A 21 7.97 4.26 6.85
CA GLU A 21 6.88 5.06 7.42
C GLU A 21 5.62 5.06 6.55
N ASN A 22 5.80 5.28 5.23
CA ASN A 22 4.68 5.27 4.29
C ASN A 22 3.99 3.89 4.27
N TYR A 23 4.77 2.81 4.24
CA TYR A 23 4.24 1.45 4.25
C TYR A 23 3.51 1.15 5.56
N ASP A 24 4.08 1.55 6.70
CA ASP A 24 3.43 1.42 8.00
C ASP A 24 2.11 2.18 8.07
N HIS A 25 2.09 3.44 7.62
CA HIS A 25 0.88 4.25 7.58
C HIS A 25 -0.23 3.57 6.78
N TYR A 26 0.09 3.11 5.56
CA TYR A 26 -0.88 2.49 4.67
C TYR A 26 -1.41 1.16 5.21
N LEU A 27 -0.51 0.29 5.72
CA LEU A 27 -0.89 -1.01 6.28
C LEU A 27 -1.65 -0.86 7.60
N SER A 28 -1.27 0.08 8.44
CA SER A 28 -1.97 0.36 9.71
C SER A 28 -3.41 0.80 9.46
N ARG A 29 -3.63 1.71 8.50
CA ARG A 29 -4.99 2.12 8.11
C ARG A 29 -5.79 0.96 7.51
N PHE A 30 -5.17 0.11 6.70
CA PHE A 30 -5.81 -1.10 6.19
C PHE A 30 -6.27 -2.04 7.32
N LEU A 31 -5.39 -2.37 8.25
CA LEU A 31 -5.69 -3.28 9.36
C LEU A 31 -6.75 -2.70 10.31
N ALA A 32 -6.65 -1.41 10.62
CA ALA A 32 -7.63 -0.72 11.46
C ALA A 32 -9.03 -0.74 10.82
N GLN A 33 -9.13 -0.49 9.51
CA GLN A 33 -10.41 -0.43 8.81
C GLN A 33 -11.04 -1.81 8.58
N THR A 34 -10.23 -2.80 8.20
CA THR A 34 -10.73 -4.14 7.82
C THR A 34 -10.86 -5.08 9.01
N ARG A 35 -10.21 -4.77 10.14
CA ARG A 35 -10.15 -5.60 11.35
C ARG A 35 -9.58 -7.00 11.10
N VAL A 36 -8.86 -7.20 10.00
CA VAL A 36 -8.12 -8.44 9.73
C VAL A 36 -7.06 -8.64 10.80
N ARG A 37 -7.05 -9.84 11.39
CA ARG A 37 -6.09 -10.23 12.43
C ARG A 37 -5.11 -11.30 11.97
N THR A 38 -5.49 -12.11 10.98
CA THR A 38 -4.67 -13.23 10.50
C THR A 38 -4.52 -13.22 8.97
N PRO A 39 -3.38 -13.72 8.44
CA PRO A 39 -3.14 -13.78 6.99
C PRO A 39 -4.24 -14.45 6.15
N PRO A 40 -4.87 -15.57 6.58
CA PRO A 40 -5.93 -16.20 5.80
C PRO A 40 -7.20 -15.35 5.63
N GLN A 41 -7.41 -14.35 6.51
CA GLN A 41 -8.54 -13.42 6.38
C GLN A 41 -8.31 -12.35 5.31
N LEU A 42 -7.07 -12.21 4.80
CA LEU A 42 -6.79 -11.35 3.66
C LEU A 42 -7.36 -12.04 2.41
N THR A 43 -8.57 -11.66 2.02
CA THR A 43 -9.27 -12.18 0.84
C THR A 43 -9.53 -11.07 -0.18
N GLU A 44 -9.89 -11.43 -1.41
CA GLU A 44 -10.26 -10.46 -2.45
C GLU A 44 -11.43 -9.57 -2.02
N SER A 45 -12.43 -10.12 -1.30
CA SER A 45 -13.57 -9.32 -0.83
C SER A 45 -13.13 -8.25 0.14
N VAL A 46 -12.25 -8.58 1.09
CA VAL A 46 -11.72 -7.61 2.07
C VAL A 46 -10.98 -6.48 1.37
N VAL A 47 -10.13 -6.81 0.39
CA VAL A 47 -9.41 -5.79 -0.39
C VAL A 47 -10.36 -4.91 -1.20
N ARG A 48 -11.40 -5.51 -1.81
CA ARG A 48 -12.42 -4.79 -2.58
C ARG A 48 -13.22 -3.84 -1.69
N GLU A 49 -13.67 -4.29 -0.52
CA GLU A 49 -14.38 -3.48 0.45
C GLU A 49 -13.53 -2.32 0.96
N PHE A 50 -12.26 -2.58 1.27
CA PHE A 50 -11.32 -1.54 1.66
C PHE A 50 -11.11 -0.48 0.56
N ARG A 51 -11.04 -0.88 -0.72
CA ARG A 51 -10.98 0.07 -1.84
C ARG A 51 -12.22 0.93 -1.95
N MET A 52 -13.41 0.34 -1.83
CA MET A 52 -14.66 1.10 -1.83
C MET A 52 -14.69 2.10 -0.69
N TRP A 53 -14.21 1.70 0.49
CA TRP A 53 -14.07 2.61 1.63
C TRP A 53 -13.08 3.74 1.36
N LEU A 54 -11.88 3.44 0.83
CA LEU A 54 -10.87 4.44 0.46
C LEU A 54 -11.42 5.45 -0.55
N ASN A 55 -12.18 4.99 -1.54
CA ASN A 55 -12.79 5.85 -2.56
C ASN A 55 -13.81 6.84 -1.99
N ARG A 56 -14.36 6.56 -0.80
CA ARG A 56 -15.30 7.44 -0.09
C ARG A 56 -14.61 8.34 0.95
N GLN A 57 -13.32 8.15 1.20
CA GLN A 57 -12.59 9.00 2.15
C GLN A 57 -12.33 10.38 1.56
N ALA A 58 -12.31 11.39 2.43
CA ALA A 58 -11.96 12.74 2.05
C ALA A 58 -10.51 12.81 1.53
N GLY A 59 -10.33 13.56 0.45
CA GLY A 59 -9.05 14.01 -0.08
C GLY A 59 -8.95 15.53 0.03
N VAL A 60 -7.89 16.10 -0.57
CA VAL A 60 -7.64 17.55 -0.55
C VAL A 60 -8.77 18.35 -1.20
N SER A 61 -9.40 17.79 -2.25
CA SER A 61 -10.48 18.44 -3.00
C SER A 61 -11.53 17.40 -3.39
N GLY A 62 -12.41 17.05 -2.45
CA GLY A 62 -13.42 16.00 -2.62
C GLY A 62 -12.95 14.65 -2.10
N SER A 63 -13.11 13.58 -2.89
CA SER A 63 -12.70 12.23 -2.48
C SER A 63 -11.20 11.97 -2.69
N MET A 64 -10.69 10.92 -2.05
CA MET A 64 -9.30 10.50 -2.16
C MET A 64 -8.92 10.19 -3.62
N LYS A 65 -7.86 10.83 -4.11
CA LYS A 65 -7.34 10.63 -5.47
C LYS A 65 -6.97 9.15 -5.70
N LYS A 66 -7.24 8.63 -6.90
CA LYS A 66 -6.88 7.26 -7.32
C LYS A 66 -5.40 6.94 -7.12
N LYS A 67 -4.50 7.90 -7.39
CA LYS A 67 -3.05 7.77 -7.13
C LYS A 67 -2.76 7.47 -5.66
N THR A 68 -3.41 8.18 -4.75
CA THR A 68 -3.28 7.96 -3.31
C THR A 68 -3.84 6.59 -2.91
N GLN A 69 -4.99 6.19 -3.45
CA GLN A 69 -5.56 4.86 -3.21
C GLN A 69 -4.60 3.74 -3.69
N ASN A 70 -3.93 3.93 -4.84
CA ASN A 70 -2.94 2.98 -5.35
C ASN A 70 -1.75 2.81 -4.40
N TYR A 71 -1.32 3.83 -3.66
CA TYR A 71 -0.24 3.67 -2.67
C TYR A 71 -0.59 2.65 -1.58
N TYR A 72 -1.84 2.63 -1.11
CA TYR A 72 -2.30 1.59 -0.19
C TYR A 72 -2.21 0.21 -0.81
N MET A 73 -2.61 0.09 -2.08
CA MET A 73 -2.62 -1.19 -2.79
C MET A 73 -1.21 -1.69 -3.07
N ILE A 74 -0.27 -0.79 -3.34
CA ILE A 74 1.15 -1.12 -3.51
C ILE A 74 1.76 -1.63 -2.20
N ALA A 75 1.50 -0.95 -1.07
CA ALA A 75 1.97 -1.39 0.23
C ALA A 75 1.39 -2.77 0.60
N LEU A 76 0.10 -2.99 0.34
CA LEU A 76 -0.55 -4.28 0.58
C LEU A 76 0.03 -5.40 -0.30
N ARG A 77 0.29 -5.15 -1.59
CA ARG A 77 0.97 -6.11 -2.47
C ARG A 77 2.37 -6.46 -1.95
N ALA A 78 3.13 -5.46 -1.50
CA ALA A 78 4.46 -5.71 -0.94
C ALA A 78 4.40 -6.55 0.33
N PHE A 79 3.42 -6.30 1.21
CA PHE A 79 3.19 -7.09 2.41
C PHE A 79 2.82 -8.54 2.09
N LEU A 80 1.89 -8.77 1.17
CA LEU A 80 1.50 -10.12 0.73
C LEU A 80 2.66 -10.87 0.06
N LYS A 81 3.52 -10.17 -0.71
CA LYS A 81 4.74 -10.76 -1.27
C LYS A 81 5.70 -11.23 -0.18
N TYR A 82 5.83 -10.44 0.89
CA TYR A 82 6.63 -10.83 2.04
C TYR A 82 6.04 -12.04 2.77
N LEU A 83 4.73 -12.08 3.01
CA LEU A 83 4.07 -13.26 3.60
C LEU A 83 4.33 -14.53 2.79
N ARG A 84 4.19 -14.45 1.45
CA ARG A 84 4.55 -15.55 0.54
C ARG A 84 6.02 -15.96 0.68
N LYS A 85 6.95 -15.00 0.75
CA LYS A 85 8.39 -15.25 0.90
C LYS A 85 8.70 -16.07 2.16
N ILE A 86 7.98 -15.82 3.26
CA ILE A 86 8.17 -16.53 4.54
C ILE A 86 7.27 -17.76 4.69
N GLY A 87 6.63 -18.22 3.61
CA GLY A 87 5.79 -19.43 3.62
C GLY A 87 4.42 -19.27 4.27
N VAL A 88 3.96 -18.03 4.48
CA VAL A 88 2.64 -17.76 5.08
C VAL A 88 1.58 -17.67 3.98
N GLU A 89 0.62 -18.59 4.02
CA GLU A 89 -0.51 -18.59 3.10
C GLU A 89 -1.41 -17.35 3.30
N SER A 90 -1.72 -16.68 2.18
CA SER A 90 -2.53 -15.45 2.14
C SER A 90 -2.94 -15.15 0.69
N LEU A 91 -3.73 -14.09 0.48
CA LEU A 91 -4.07 -13.61 -0.85
C LEU A 91 -2.83 -13.43 -1.74
N GLN A 92 -2.92 -13.95 -2.96
CA GLN A 92 -1.87 -13.75 -3.95
C GLN A 92 -1.74 -12.26 -4.31
N PRO A 93 -0.55 -11.64 -4.19
CA PRO A 93 -0.34 -10.21 -4.49
C PRO A 93 -0.75 -9.79 -5.89
N GLU A 94 -0.78 -10.72 -6.85
CA GLU A 94 -1.13 -10.47 -8.25
C GLU A 94 -2.62 -10.19 -8.43
N LYS A 95 -3.48 -10.66 -7.52
CA LYS A 95 -4.93 -10.41 -7.54
C LYS A 95 -5.32 -8.97 -7.20
N ILE A 96 -4.36 -8.15 -6.77
CA ILE A 96 -4.59 -6.75 -6.43
C ILE A 96 -4.23 -5.85 -7.62
N GLU A 97 -5.24 -5.48 -8.40
CA GLU A 97 -5.10 -4.65 -9.61
C GLU A 97 -4.96 -3.16 -9.31
N LEU A 98 -4.07 -2.40 -9.94
CA LEU A 98 -4.00 -0.95 -9.69
C LEU A 98 -4.98 -0.18 -10.57
N ALA A 99 -5.61 0.86 -10.02
CA ALA A 99 -6.48 1.73 -10.82
C ALA A 99 -5.62 2.51 -11.83
N LYS A 100 -6.08 2.60 -13.08
CA LYS A 100 -5.43 3.47 -14.08
C LYS A 100 -5.48 4.93 -13.61
N THR A 101 -4.33 5.58 -13.64
CA THR A 101 -4.17 7.01 -13.38
C THR A 101 -3.63 7.68 -14.64
N SER A 102 -4.18 8.84 -15.03
CA SER A 102 -3.49 9.68 -16.01
C SER A 102 -2.14 10.08 -15.41
N ASN A 103 -1.06 9.80 -16.14
CA ASN A 103 0.23 10.37 -15.79
C ASN A 103 0.09 11.90 -15.92
N ARG A 104 0.51 12.63 -14.88
CA ARG A 104 1.05 13.96 -15.13
C ARG A 104 2.46 13.71 -15.59
N ASP A 105 2.80 14.14 -16.80
CA ASP A 105 4.19 14.35 -17.16
C ASP A 105 4.80 15.22 -16.06
N LEU A 106 5.83 14.70 -15.40
CA LEU A 106 6.61 15.48 -14.45
C LEU A 106 7.46 16.39 -15.33
N ASP A 107 7.04 17.64 -15.51
CA ASP A 107 7.97 18.67 -15.98
C ASP A 107 9.10 18.75 -14.94
N LEU A 108 10.24 18.18 -15.32
CA LEU A 108 11.49 18.31 -14.61
C LEU A 108 11.93 19.78 -14.77
N ILE A 109 11.54 20.63 -13.83
CA ILE A 109 12.24 21.91 -13.65
C ILE A 109 13.62 21.54 -13.11
N THR A 110 14.61 21.54 -14.00
CA THR A 110 16.02 21.39 -13.69
C THR A 110 16.47 22.53 -12.79
N ALA A 111 17.31 22.22 -11.80
CA ALA A 111 17.81 23.16 -10.81
C ALA A 111 18.83 24.14 -11.41
N ASP A 112 18.34 25.13 -12.17
CA ASP A 112 19.10 26.34 -12.58
C ASP A 112 18.57 27.58 -11.83
N GLU A 113 18.41 27.46 -10.51
CA GLU A 113 18.31 28.62 -9.62
C GLU A 113 19.28 28.41 -8.45
N LEU A 114 20.55 28.67 -8.72
CA LEU A 114 21.64 28.80 -7.75
C LEU A 114 22.37 30.12 -8.00
#